data_AF-A0A536BUF2-F1
#
_entry.id   AF-A0A536BUF2-F1
#
_cell.length_a   1.000
_cell.length_b   1.000
_cell.length_c   1.000
_cell.angle_alpha   90.00
_cell.angle_beta   90.00
_cell.angle_gamma   90.00
#
_symmetry.space_group_name_H-M   'P 1'
#
loop_
_entity.id
_entity.type
_entity.pdbx_description
1 polymer ?
#
loop_
_entity_poly.entity_id
_entity_poly.type
_entity_poly.pdbx_seq_one_letter_code
_entity_poly.pdbx_strand_id
1 'polypeptide(L)'
;GTWDQRKADLYGLAQTWVRPVAVTESAGLEHVVRRYLGAFGPATDREIADWAGIPHTTVIPAIDRLSLRRFRDEKGKELLDLPRAPLPDPATPAPVRFLPTWDATLLVHARRTQILPEHYRPLVFNTKTPHSVPTFLVDGAVAGTWRYEGGRIEVKPFEPLPKTVRRAVDEEANRLAAFHK
;
A
#
# COMPACT_ATOMS: atom_id res chain seq x y z
N GLY A 1 -26.91 0.53 11.67
CA GLY A 1 -27.21 0.58 10.22
C GLY A 1 -26.37 -0.45 9.51
N THR A 2 -26.57 -0.67 8.20
CA THR A 2 -25.56 -1.35 7.37
C THR A 2 -24.52 -0.33 6.90
N TRP A 3 -23.47 -0.78 6.22
CA TRP A 3 -22.55 0.13 5.56
C TRP A 3 -23.32 1.02 4.55
N ASP A 4 -24.25 0.44 3.80
CA ASP A 4 -25.06 1.20 2.82
C ASP A 4 -26.19 2.03 3.45
N GLN A 5 -26.59 1.71 4.68
CA GLN A 5 -27.64 2.42 5.42
C GLN A 5 -27.21 2.70 6.86
N ARG A 6 -26.30 3.67 7.02
CA ARG A 6 -25.86 4.14 8.34
C ARG A 6 -27.06 4.75 9.09
N LYS A 7 -27.28 4.32 10.33
CA LYS A 7 -28.37 4.82 11.19
C LYS A 7 -27.86 5.82 12.24
N ALA A 8 -26.78 5.46 12.94
CA ALA A 8 -26.00 6.31 13.83
C ALA A 8 -24.67 5.60 14.13
N ASP A 9 -23.59 6.35 14.25
CA ASP A 9 -22.31 5.82 14.76
C ASP A 9 -22.40 5.79 16.29
N LEU A 10 -22.35 4.59 16.88
CA LEU A 10 -22.36 4.41 18.33
C LEU A 10 -20.93 4.18 18.81
N TYR A 11 -20.51 4.93 19.83
CA TYR A 11 -19.20 4.81 20.43
C TYR A 11 -19.27 3.96 21.71
N GLY A 12 -18.25 3.15 21.93
CA GLY A 12 -18.07 2.35 23.13
C GLY A 12 -16.60 2.29 23.52
N LEU A 13 -16.32 1.93 24.77
CA LEU A 13 -14.94 1.74 25.22
C LEU A 13 -14.34 0.54 24.51
N ALA A 14 -13.13 0.67 23.95
CA ALA A 14 -12.47 -0.45 23.27
C ALA A 14 -12.37 -1.68 24.18
N GLN A 15 -12.07 -1.51 25.47
CA GLN A 15 -11.94 -2.59 26.46
C GLN A 15 -13.21 -3.44 26.68
N THR A 16 -14.39 -2.96 26.29
CA THR A 16 -15.61 -3.78 26.37
C THR A 16 -15.78 -4.68 25.15
N TRP A 17 -15.03 -4.42 24.08
CA TRP A 17 -15.06 -5.15 22.80
C TRP A 17 -13.81 -5.98 22.56
N VAL A 18 -12.63 -5.45 22.91
CA VAL A 18 -11.35 -6.14 22.79
C VAL A 18 -10.86 -6.57 24.17
N ARG A 19 -10.25 -7.75 24.24
CA ARG A 19 -9.65 -8.24 25.49
C ARG A 19 -8.53 -7.28 25.92
N PRO A 20 -8.41 -6.96 27.22
CA PRO A 20 -7.27 -6.20 27.73
C PRO A 20 -5.96 -6.88 27.33
N VAL A 21 -5.03 -6.10 26.77
CA VAL A 21 -3.68 -6.56 26.47
C VAL A 21 -2.71 -5.72 27.28
N ALA A 22 -1.92 -6.37 28.12
CA ALA A 22 -0.81 -5.73 28.81
C ALA A 22 0.37 -5.63 27.83
N VAL A 23 0.44 -4.53 27.08
CA VAL A 23 1.57 -4.20 26.19
C VAL A 23 2.18 -2.87 26.61
N THR A 24 3.51 -2.80 26.57
CA THR A 24 4.21 -1.53 26.71
C THR A 24 4.21 -0.79 25.39
N GLU A 25 4.32 0.54 25.43
CA GLU A 25 4.47 1.37 24.24
C GLU A 25 5.64 0.89 23.36
N SER A 26 6.77 0.54 23.99
CA SER A 26 7.95 0.06 23.27
C SER A 26 7.71 -1.26 22.52
N ALA A 27 6.96 -2.20 23.11
CA ALA A 27 6.56 -3.42 22.42
C ALA A 27 5.59 -3.13 21.26
N GLY A 28 4.73 -2.13 21.42
CA GLY A 28 3.86 -1.61 20.36
C GLY A 28 4.65 -1.03 19.19
N LEU A 29 5.66 -0.21 19.46
CA LEU A 29 6.54 0.38 18.43
C LEU A 29 7.30 -0.70 17.66
N GLU A 30 7.88 -1.69 18.35
CA GLU A 30 8.52 -2.83 17.68
C GLU A 30 7.52 -3.63 16.82
N HIS A 31 6.27 -3.78 17.29
CA HIS A 31 5.22 -4.42 16.49
C HIS A 31 4.92 -3.64 15.22
N VAL A 32 4.78 -2.31 15.32
CA VAL A 32 4.53 -1.42 14.17
C VAL A 32 5.66 -1.51 13.15
N VAL A 33 6.93 -1.46 13.58
CA VAL A 33 8.10 -1.60 12.69
C VAL A 33 8.08 -2.96 11.98
N ARG A 34 7.87 -4.06 12.71
CA ARG A 34 7.79 -5.41 12.09
C ARG A 34 6.65 -5.51 11.09
N ARG A 35 5.47 -4.94 11.40
CA ARG A 35 4.30 -4.96 10.50
C ARG A 35 4.53 -4.15 9.23
N TYR A 36 5.14 -2.98 9.36
CA TYR A 36 5.48 -2.16 8.21
C TYR A 36 6.47 -2.89 7.29
N LEU A 37 7.60 -3.35 7.84
CA LEU A 37 8.62 -4.04 7.04
C LEU A 37 8.10 -5.35 6.43
N GLY A 38 7.25 -6.09 7.15
CA GLY A 38 6.65 -7.31 6.63
C GLY A 38 5.69 -7.09 5.46
N ALA A 39 5.13 -5.89 5.31
CA ALA A 39 4.22 -5.54 4.21
C ALA A 39 4.91 -4.75 3.10
N PHE A 40 5.88 -3.91 3.45
CA PHE A 40 6.41 -2.85 2.57
C PHE A 40 7.93 -2.68 2.60
N GLY A 41 8.65 -3.57 3.29
CA GLY A 41 10.10 -3.59 3.27
C GLY A 41 10.66 -3.97 1.88
N PRO A 42 11.95 -3.68 1.61
CA PRO A 42 12.87 -2.89 2.44
C PRO A 42 12.53 -1.40 2.46
N ALA A 43 12.77 -0.72 3.59
CA ALA A 43 12.43 0.69 3.77
C ALA A 43 13.37 1.46 4.68
N THR A 44 13.34 2.78 4.55
CA THR A 44 14.11 3.68 5.41
C THR A 44 13.40 3.86 6.75
N ASP A 45 14.15 4.12 7.80
CA ASP A 45 13.62 4.48 9.12
C ASP A 45 12.58 5.62 9.07
N ARG A 46 12.81 6.62 8.21
CA ARG A 46 11.92 7.74 8.00
C ARG A 46 10.63 7.36 7.28
N GLU A 47 10.68 6.44 6.31
CA GLU A 47 9.47 5.93 5.64
C GLU A 47 8.56 5.20 6.63
N ILE A 48 9.14 4.43 7.56
CA ILE A 48 8.41 3.74 8.64
C ILE A 48 7.74 4.77 9.55
N ALA A 49 8.49 5.78 9.99
CA ALA A 49 8.00 6.82 10.90
C ALA A 49 6.89 7.68 10.27
N ASP A 50 7.11 8.16 9.04
CA ASP A 50 6.17 8.99 8.30
C ASP A 50 4.85 8.24 8.04
N TRP A 51 4.92 6.96 7.66
CA TRP A 51 3.72 6.12 7.49
C TRP A 51 2.95 5.91 8.80
N ALA A 52 3.66 5.68 9.90
CA ALA A 52 3.02 5.46 11.20
C ALA A 52 2.48 6.76 11.82
N GLY A 53 2.85 7.93 11.30
CA GLY A 53 2.56 9.22 11.92
C GLY A 53 3.26 9.40 13.27
N ILE A 54 4.40 8.73 13.47
CA ILE A 54 5.16 8.73 14.73
C ILE A 54 6.44 9.55 14.53
N PRO A 55 6.86 10.39 15.50
CA PRO A 55 8.12 11.10 15.40
C PRO A 55 9.28 10.13 15.14
N HIS A 56 10.13 10.46 14.16
CA HIS A 56 11.25 9.61 13.75
C HIS A 56 12.15 9.19 14.94
N THR A 57 12.43 10.12 15.86
CA THR A 57 13.21 9.87 17.09
C THR A 57 12.58 8.85 18.03
N THR A 58 11.26 8.64 17.96
CA THR A 58 10.53 7.65 18.77
C THR A 58 10.60 6.25 18.16
N VAL A 59 10.75 6.15 16.84
CA VAL A 59 10.82 4.86 16.12
C VAL A 59 12.22 4.24 16.19
N ILE A 60 13.29 5.06 16.20
CA ILE A 60 14.69 4.60 16.18
C ILE A 60 14.98 3.56 17.29
N PRO A 61 14.64 3.78 18.58
CA PRO A 61 14.92 2.79 19.62
C PRO A 61 14.22 1.45 19.40
N ALA A 62 13.06 1.44 18.72
CA ALA A 62 12.37 0.21 18.37
C ALA A 62 13.07 -0.52 17.22
N ILE A 63 13.59 0.21 16.23
CA ILE A 63 14.41 -0.35 15.14
C ILE A 63 15.68 -1.00 15.70
N ASP A 64 16.39 -0.32 16.61
CA ASP A 64 17.67 -0.79 17.15
C ASP A 64 17.56 -2.09 17.97
N ARG A 65 16.38 -2.37 18.54
CA ARG A 65 16.10 -3.62 19.27
C ARG A 65 15.78 -4.80 18.35
N LEU A 66 15.52 -4.55 17.07
CA LEU A 66 15.18 -5.59 16.10
C LEU A 66 16.41 -6.07 15.35
N SER A 67 16.51 -7.39 15.18
CA SER A 67 17.48 -7.97 14.24
C SER A 67 16.98 -7.80 12.81
N LEU A 68 17.46 -6.76 12.13
CA LEU A 68 17.07 -6.41 10.75
C LEU A 68 18.25 -6.59 9.77
N ARG A 69 17.91 -6.89 8.51
CA ARG A 69 18.86 -6.80 7.39
C ARG A 69 19.01 -5.34 7.00
N ARG A 70 20.21 -4.98 6.53
CA ARG A 70 20.55 -3.64 6.04
C ARG A 70 20.98 -3.73 4.59
N PHE A 71 20.38 -2.92 3.75
CA PHE A 71 20.69 -2.76 2.33
C PHE A 71 21.04 -1.31 2.05
N ARG A 72 21.46 -1.03 0.82
CA ARG A 72 21.59 0.32 0.29
C ARG A 72 20.82 0.44 -1.01
N ASP A 73 20.11 1.54 -1.17
CA ASP A 73 19.52 1.89 -2.46
C ASP A 73 20.60 2.39 -3.44
N GLU A 74 20.20 2.70 -4.67
CA GLU A 74 21.09 3.18 -5.73
C GLU A 74 21.76 4.53 -5.40
N LYS A 75 21.25 5.25 -4.41
CA LYS A 75 21.79 6.51 -3.90
C LYS A 75 22.60 6.33 -2.61
N GLY A 76 22.80 5.09 -2.16
CA GLY A 76 23.56 4.74 -0.96
C GLY A 76 22.78 4.87 0.36
N LYS A 77 21.48 5.20 0.32
CA LYS A 77 20.63 5.35 1.52
C LYS A 77 20.38 3.98 2.14
N GLU A 78 20.48 3.91 3.47
CA GLU A 78 20.21 2.67 4.20
C GLU A 78 18.74 2.28 4.09
N LEU A 79 18.50 1.01 3.76
CA LEU A 79 17.19 0.36 3.81
C LEU A 79 17.24 -0.79 4.80
N LEU A 80 16.16 -0.94 5.57
CA LEU A 80 15.98 -1.95 6.59
C LEU A 80 14.94 -2.96 6.13
N ASP A 81 15.11 -4.22 6.49
CA ASP A 81 14.12 -5.26 6.20
C ASP A 81 14.18 -6.42 7.20
N LEU A 82 13.13 -7.24 7.24
CA LEU A 82 13.09 -8.43 8.08
C LEU A 82 14.05 -9.51 7.55
N PRO A 83 14.71 -10.31 8.42
CA PRO A 83 15.65 -11.36 7.99
C PRO A 83 15.13 -12.37 6.97
N ARG A 84 13.82 -12.64 7.00
CA ARG A 84 13.16 -13.63 6.13
C ARG A 84 12.15 -13.00 5.16
N ALA A 85 12.15 -11.68 5.01
CA ALA A 85 11.28 -11.04 4.04
C ALA A 85 11.72 -11.42 2.60
N PRO A 86 10.77 -11.73 1.71
CA PRO A 86 11.09 -12.08 0.34
C PRO A 86 11.70 -10.89 -0.40
N LEU A 87 12.77 -11.16 -1.15
CA LEU A 87 13.36 -10.21 -2.10
C LEU A 87 13.38 -10.90 -3.47
N PRO A 88 12.31 -10.74 -4.28
CA PRO A 88 12.24 -11.33 -5.59
C PRO A 88 13.36 -10.84 -6.50
N ASP A 89 13.77 -11.68 -7.44
CA ASP A 89 14.71 -11.27 -8.49
C ASP A 89 14.13 -10.07 -9.27
N PRO A 90 14.94 -9.09 -9.71
CA PRO A 90 14.44 -7.95 -10.47
C PRO A 90 13.70 -8.31 -11.76
N ALA A 91 13.96 -9.48 -12.35
CA ALA A 91 13.24 -10.00 -13.51
C ALA A 91 11.95 -10.76 -13.15
N THR A 92 11.59 -10.84 -11.85
CA THR A 92 10.33 -11.44 -11.42
C THR A 92 9.17 -10.62 -12.02
N PRO A 93 8.28 -11.25 -12.82
CA PRO A 93 7.18 -10.51 -13.44
C PRO A 93 6.24 -9.90 -12.40
N ALA A 94 5.90 -8.63 -12.57
CA ALA A 94 4.86 -7.95 -11.80
C ALA A 94 3.54 -7.95 -12.59
N PRO A 95 2.62 -8.90 -12.33
CA PRO A 95 1.38 -9.03 -13.09
C PRO A 95 0.46 -7.82 -12.90
N VAL A 96 -0.48 -7.66 -13.83
CA VAL A 96 -1.52 -6.64 -13.69
C VAL A 96 -2.34 -6.88 -12.42
N ARG A 97 -2.54 -5.81 -11.64
CA ARG A 97 -3.36 -5.82 -10.42
C ARG A 97 -4.22 -4.57 -10.36
N PHE A 98 -5.47 -4.73 -9.97
CA PHE A 98 -6.38 -3.61 -9.69
C PHE A 98 -6.31 -3.27 -8.20
N LEU A 99 -5.97 -2.03 -7.91
CA LEU A 99 -5.91 -1.48 -6.57
C LEU A 99 -7.20 -0.69 -6.30
N PRO A 100 -7.90 -0.94 -5.18
CA PRO A 100 -9.05 -0.14 -4.78
C PRO A 100 -8.63 1.29 -4.41
N THR A 101 -9.63 2.15 -4.24
CA THR A 101 -9.44 3.45 -3.60
C THR A 101 -8.76 3.27 -2.24
N TRP A 102 -7.74 4.09 -1.96
CA TRP A 102 -6.97 4.06 -0.71
C TRP A 102 -6.18 2.78 -0.44
N ASP A 103 -5.79 2.05 -1.50
CA ASP A 103 -4.90 0.90 -1.33
C ASP A 103 -3.60 1.31 -0.61
N ALA A 104 -3.22 0.51 0.40
CA ALA A 104 -2.10 0.82 1.28
C ALA A 104 -0.77 0.94 0.53
N THR A 105 -0.60 0.24 -0.60
CA THR A 105 0.61 0.31 -1.42
C THR A 105 0.88 1.73 -1.95
N LEU A 106 -0.18 2.52 -2.21
CA LEU A 106 -0.06 3.91 -2.68
C LEU A 106 0.10 4.92 -1.53
N LEU A 107 -0.19 4.49 -0.30
CA LEU A 107 -0.20 5.30 0.92
C LEU A 107 1.01 5.03 1.83
N VAL A 108 1.94 4.17 1.41
CA VAL A 108 3.08 3.75 2.23
C VAL A 108 4.19 4.81 2.38
N HIS A 109 4.03 5.98 1.76
CA HIS A 109 4.99 7.10 1.75
C HIS A 109 6.38 6.79 1.14
N ALA A 110 6.58 5.62 0.51
CA ALA A 110 7.83 5.24 -0.17
C ALA A 110 7.88 5.71 -1.64
N ARG A 111 7.90 7.03 -1.88
CA ARG A 111 7.88 7.63 -3.25
C ARG A 111 8.99 7.11 -4.17
N ARG A 112 10.16 6.75 -3.62
CA ARG A 112 11.29 6.20 -4.38
C ARG A 112 10.95 4.93 -5.17
N THR A 113 9.96 4.16 -4.73
CA THR A 113 9.57 2.89 -5.36
C THR A 113 8.84 3.09 -6.69
N GLN A 114 8.34 4.32 -6.95
CA GLN A 114 7.61 4.67 -8.17
C GLN A 114 6.42 3.74 -8.52
N ILE A 115 5.85 3.01 -7.55
CA ILE A 115 4.59 2.26 -7.74
C ILE A 115 3.52 3.17 -8.35
N LEU A 116 3.47 4.43 -7.89
CA LEU A 116 2.79 5.50 -8.61
C LEU A 116 3.85 6.48 -9.12
N PRO A 117 4.11 6.51 -10.44
CA PRO A 117 5.02 7.47 -11.05
C PRO A 117 4.63 8.91 -10.72
N GLU A 118 5.62 9.77 -10.44
CA GLU A 118 5.34 11.14 -9.93
C GLU A 118 4.48 11.98 -10.87
N HIS A 119 4.65 11.82 -12.18
CA HIS A 119 3.89 12.58 -13.17
C HIS A 119 2.40 12.19 -13.24
N TYR A 120 2.03 10.97 -12.82
CA TYR A 120 0.62 10.56 -12.72
C TYR A 120 -0.01 10.87 -11.36
N ARG A 121 0.78 11.23 -10.35
CA ARG A 121 0.28 11.46 -9.00
C ARG A 121 -0.86 12.48 -8.89
N PRO A 122 -0.84 13.62 -9.61
CA PRO A 122 -1.96 14.57 -9.60
C PRO A 122 -3.26 14.03 -10.21
N LEU A 123 -3.18 12.97 -11.04
CA LEU A 123 -4.34 12.30 -11.62
C LEU A 123 -5.02 11.34 -10.62
N VAL A 124 -4.27 10.88 -9.60
CA VAL A 124 -4.72 9.91 -8.61
C VAL A 124 -5.04 10.55 -7.26
N PHE A 125 -4.22 11.50 -6.82
CA PHE A 125 -4.39 12.22 -5.56
C PHE A 125 -4.60 13.71 -5.82
N ASN A 126 -5.81 14.19 -5.55
CA ASN A 126 -6.17 15.60 -5.66
C ASN A 126 -6.21 16.27 -4.28
N THR A 127 -5.53 17.40 -4.14
CA THR A 127 -5.42 18.15 -2.88
C THR A 127 -6.62 19.06 -2.59
N LYS A 128 -7.43 19.37 -3.61
CA LYS A 128 -8.63 20.23 -3.52
C LYS A 128 -9.91 19.41 -3.33
N THR A 129 -9.91 18.17 -3.79
CA THR A 129 -11.02 17.24 -3.62
C THR A 129 -10.41 15.91 -3.17
N PRO A 130 -10.47 15.54 -1.88
CA PRO A 130 -9.73 14.41 -1.31
C PRO A 130 -10.35 13.06 -1.71
N HIS A 131 -10.46 12.83 -3.02
CA HIS A 131 -10.81 11.55 -3.60
C HIS A 131 -9.55 10.95 -4.21
N SER A 132 -9.12 9.83 -3.64
CA SER A 132 -8.35 8.86 -4.40
C SER A 132 -9.28 8.17 -5.39
N VAL A 133 -8.72 7.66 -6.48
CA VAL A 133 -9.44 6.85 -7.47
C VAL A 133 -8.86 5.44 -7.49
N PRO A 134 -9.67 4.41 -7.78
CA PRO A 134 -9.14 3.07 -8.02
C PRO A 134 -8.16 3.09 -9.20
N THR A 135 -7.04 2.38 -9.07
CA THR A 135 -5.97 2.34 -10.08
C THR A 135 -5.64 0.91 -10.49
N PHE A 136 -4.98 0.73 -11.62
CA PHE A 136 -4.43 -0.57 -11.98
C PHE A 136 -2.94 -0.47 -12.28
N LEU A 137 -2.22 -1.52 -11.95
CA LEU A 137 -0.78 -1.65 -12.16
C LEU A 137 -0.51 -2.38 -13.47
N VAL A 138 0.53 -1.96 -14.18
CA VAL A 138 1.21 -2.70 -15.23
C VAL A 138 2.68 -2.72 -14.86
N ASP A 139 3.27 -3.91 -14.77
CA ASP A 139 4.68 -4.09 -14.42
C ASP A 139 5.06 -3.37 -13.11
N GLY A 140 4.19 -3.48 -12.09
CA GLY A 140 4.38 -2.89 -10.77
C GLY A 140 4.11 -1.38 -10.66
N ALA A 141 3.82 -0.69 -11.77
CA ALA A 141 3.55 0.75 -11.79
C ALA A 141 2.11 1.08 -12.21
N VAL A 142 1.52 2.11 -11.59
CA VAL A 142 0.18 2.62 -11.94
C VAL A 142 0.16 3.07 -13.39
N ALA A 143 -0.74 2.49 -14.18
CA ALA A 143 -0.91 2.75 -15.60
C ALA A 143 -2.27 3.38 -15.97
N GLY A 144 -3.17 3.55 -14.99
CA GLY A 144 -4.47 4.17 -15.20
C GLY A 144 -5.44 3.94 -14.06
N THR A 145 -6.69 4.31 -14.30
CA THR A 145 -7.80 4.16 -13.34
C THR A 145 -8.78 3.09 -13.77
N TRP A 146 -9.64 2.66 -12.84
CA TRP A 146 -10.74 1.76 -13.14
C TRP A 146 -11.99 2.04 -12.31
N ARG A 147 -13.11 1.45 -12.73
CA ARG A 147 -14.35 1.38 -11.95
C ARG A 147 -15.12 0.10 -12.27
N TYR A 148 -15.94 -0.36 -11.34
CA TYR A 148 -16.90 -1.43 -11.57
C TYR A 148 -18.25 -0.83 -11.94
N GLU A 149 -18.76 -1.15 -13.13
CA GLU A 149 -20.04 -0.64 -13.62
C GLU A 149 -20.72 -1.72 -14.47
N GLY A 150 -22.03 -1.94 -14.27
CA GLY A 150 -22.81 -2.86 -15.10
C GLY A 150 -22.26 -4.29 -15.19
N GLY A 151 -21.64 -4.80 -14.13
CA GLY A 151 -21.08 -6.16 -14.11
C GLY A 151 -19.70 -6.30 -14.76
N ARG A 152 -19.04 -5.20 -15.12
CA ARG A 152 -17.72 -5.18 -15.77
C ARG A 152 -16.77 -4.19 -15.10
N ILE A 153 -15.47 -4.42 -15.30
CA ILE A 153 -14.42 -3.47 -14.94
C ILE A 153 -14.14 -2.59 -16.14
N GLU A 154 -14.39 -1.29 -16.01
CA GLU A 154 -14.04 -0.30 -17.00
C GLU A 154 -12.69 0.31 -16.65
N VAL A 155 -11.75 0.27 -17.60
CA VAL A 155 -10.39 0.80 -17.41
C VAL A 155 -10.17 2.07 -18.23
N LYS A 156 -9.43 3.01 -17.65
CA LYS A 156 -8.96 4.23 -18.33
C LYS A 156 -7.44 4.33 -18.19
N PRO A 157 -6.68 3.78 -19.14
CA PRO A 157 -5.23 3.94 -19.17
C PRO A 157 -4.84 5.42 -19.30
N PHE A 158 -3.73 5.81 -18.67
CA PHE A 158 -3.16 7.14 -18.85
C PHE A 158 -2.44 7.31 -20.18
N GLU A 159 -1.95 6.20 -20.74
CA GLU A 159 -1.29 6.13 -22.05
C GLU A 159 -1.77 4.92 -22.86
N PRO A 160 -1.59 4.91 -24.19
CA PRO A 160 -1.90 3.74 -25.02
C PRO A 160 -1.11 2.50 -24.57
N LEU A 161 -1.82 1.41 -24.28
CA LEU A 161 -1.20 0.14 -23.90
C LEU A 161 -0.90 -0.74 -25.12
N PRO A 162 0.27 -1.41 -25.17
CA PRO A 162 0.55 -2.45 -26.15
C PRO A 162 -0.51 -3.56 -26.13
N LYS A 163 -0.75 -4.21 -27.27
CA LYS A 163 -1.79 -5.25 -27.40
C LYS A 163 -1.64 -6.39 -26.39
N THR A 164 -0.41 -6.79 -26.11
CA THR A 164 -0.09 -7.85 -25.13
C THR A 164 -0.46 -7.46 -23.71
N VAL A 165 -0.13 -6.23 -23.30
CA VAL A 165 -0.48 -5.66 -22.00
C VAL A 165 -2.00 -5.51 -21.86
N ARG A 166 -2.66 -4.99 -22.90
CA ARG A 166 -4.12 -4.83 -22.91
C ARG A 166 -4.83 -6.16 -22.64
N ARG A 167 -4.38 -7.24 -23.29
CA ARG A 167 -4.94 -8.58 -23.05
C ARG A 167 -4.78 -9.01 -21.58
N ALA A 168 -3.61 -8.78 -20.97
CA ALA A 168 -3.39 -9.10 -19.56
C ALA A 168 -4.27 -8.26 -18.61
N VAL A 169 -4.53 -7.00 -18.96
CA VAL A 169 -5.48 -6.13 -18.24
C VAL A 169 -6.90 -6.67 -18.34
N ASP A 170 -7.33 -7.05 -19.54
CA ASP A 170 -8.67 -7.60 -19.78
C ASP A 170 -8.88 -8.93 -19.02
N GLU A 171 -7.86 -9.79 -18.98
CA GLU A 171 -7.90 -11.04 -18.22
C GLU A 171 -8.03 -10.83 -16.71
N GLU A 172 -7.26 -9.90 -16.13
CA GLU A 172 -7.40 -9.55 -14.71
C GLU A 172 -8.73 -8.85 -14.42
N ALA A 173 -9.19 -7.98 -15.31
CA ALA A 173 -10.47 -7.28 -15.20
C ALA A 173 -11.64 -8.27 -15.15
N ASN A 174 -11.59 -9.34 -15.96
CA ASN A 174 -12.59 -10.40 -15.95
C ASN A 174 -12.57 -11.18 -14.62
N ARG A 175 -11.40 -11.46 -14.05
CA ARG A 175 -11.29 -12.11 -12.73
C ARG A 175 -11.89 -11.24 -11.63
N LEU A 176 -11.57 -9.94 -11.62
CA LEU A 176 -12.12 -9.01 -10.63
C LEU A 176 -13.64 -8.82 -10.81
N ALA A 177 -14.13 -8.72 -12.05
CA ALA A 177 -15.57 -8.64 -12.32
C ALA A 177 -16.31 -9.89 -11.80
N ALA A 178 -15.71 -11.07 -11.89
CA ALA A 178 -16.29 -12.30 -11.34
C ALA A 178 -16.32 -12.30 -9.80
N PHE A 179 -15.35 -11.66 -9.14
CA PHE A 179 -15.32 -11.50 -7.68
C PHE A 179 -16.40 -10.54 -7.15
N HIS A 180 -16.84 -9.57 -7.96
CA HIS A 180 -17.92 -8.65 -7.60
C HIS A 180 -19.34 -9.25 -7.71
N LYS A 181 -19.47 -10.46 -8.26
CA LYS A 181 -20.75 -11.18 -8.34
C LYS A 181 -20.99 -11.97 -7.06
#